data_AF-A0A2G6FUD9-F1
#
_entry.id   AF-A0A2G6FUD9-F1
#
_cell.length_a   1.000
_cell.length_b   1.000
_cell.length_c   1.000
_cell.angle_alpha   90.00
_cell.angle_beta   90.00
_cell.angle_gamma   90.00
#
_symmetry.space_group_name_H-M   'P 1'
#
loop_
_entity.id
_entity.type
_entity.pdbx_description
1 polymer ?
#
loop_
_entity_poly.entity_id
_entity_poly.type
_entity_poly.pdbx_seq_one_letter_code
_entity_poly.pdbx_strand_id
1 'polypeptide(L)'
;MYQTKIYDKYYLAPEAEIRGGGNNDRLYLTNKESAENFSKNQEIIGVEQVYAIMENGRLDVTGNGDVERAGVGRGARGVNTIILSRGSQTGVVEGIAGASVVFDFQEGIGDRTAVRLEEARLTNSLKVKNADDLVLETEGYSAIGIFEGDMQRLSITGGGEVKMELAADSAVTLIEADAAFDIDTSAITPRDLTVRGGRGDDRLAVKFADLDGGDHINLGGGLNTLAITDLDVDFRLAENMAKLEGLKGITCLEADGVKLVVNQGGNYPLMQDYRHFAVSNGGGLEIEEAAGGISVHFRLGGGDALVNMADSEARLNILMEGTNGPAELETNSSVLTIDSASMANEGGHNALNLYAPGAEITLTGTCGLTLVLDNQGAENGFIIDAFDFQGFLEVTASDGVDEFGLFQNPDVDEARFIAAINDFMSGIDTLFGGMAGSAENFLEGGCYQDFDAFVAAANEQFAADDHLVYYAAHIGGDLYIAQDVGDGGTDAVIKLSGVQHISYADIV
;
A
#
# COMPACT_ATOMS: atom_id res chain seq x y z
N MET A 1 31.51 19.86 2.36
CA MET A 1 31.11 18.45 2.40
C MET A 1 32.34 17.59 2.16
N TYR A 2 33.09 17.33 3.22
CA TYR A 2 34.12 16.30 3.24
C TYR A 2 33.49 15.02 3.78
N GLN A 3 33.48 13.95 2.97
CA GLN A 3 33.06 12.63 3.41
C GLN A 3 34.30 11.80 3.76
N THR A 4 34.53 11.55 5.05
CA THR A 4 35.61 10.68 5.50
C THR A 4 35.04 9.32 5.88
N LYS A 5 35.53 8.25 5.23
CA LYS A 5 35.20 6.86 5.56
C LYS A 5 36.40 6.20 6.23
N ILE A 6 36.24 5.68 7.44
CA ILE A 6 37.28 4.93 8.15
C ILE A 6 37.01 3.43 7.93
N TYR A 7 37.83 2.80 7.08
CA TYR A 7 37.64 1.39 6.68
C TYR A 7 38.43 0.38 7.55
N ASP A 8 37.75 -0.72 7.90
CA ASP A 8 38.14 -2.11 8.20
C ASP A 8 39.40 -2.51 9.00
N LYS A 9 40.39 -1.66 9.23
CA LYS A 9 41.61 -2.04 9.98
C LYS A 9 42.20 -0.97 10.87
N TYR A 10 41.62 0.22 10.92
CA TYR A 10 42.12 1.29 11.75
C TYR A 10 41.41 1.27 13.10
N TYR A 11 42.10 0.71 14.11
CA TYR A 11 41.85 1.11 15.49
C TYR A 11 42.02 2.63 15.56
N LEU A 12 40.93 3.36 15.81
CA LEU A 12 41.08 4.73 16.26
C LEU A 12 41.84 4.65 17.60
N ALA A 13 43.05 5.20 17.63
CA ALA A 13 43.83 5.22 18.85
C ALA A 13 43.00 5.90 19.97
N PRO A 14 43.20 5.53 21.25
CA PRO A 14 42.47 6.13 22.37
C PRO A 14 42.59 7.66 22.50
N GLU A 15 43.44 8.30 21.70
CA GLU A 15 43.72 9.76 21.69
C GLU A 15 43.68 10.34 20.25
N ALA A 16 43.03 9.66 19.30
CA ALA A 16 42.93 10.15 17.92
C ALA A 16 42.02 11.38 17.84
N GLU A 17 42.55 12.49 17.34
CA GLU A 17 41.77 13.68 17.01
C GLU A 17 41.21 13.57 15.59
N ILE A 18 39.89 13.79 15.44
CA ILE A 18 39.23 13.85 14.13
C ILE A 18 38.79 15.29 13.90
N ARG A 19 39.38 15.95 12.89
CA ARG A 19 39.04 17.31 12.49
C ARG A 19 38.25 17.32 11.18
N GLY A 20 37.02 17.82 11.22
CA GLY A 20 36.26 18.17 10.03
C GLY A 20 36.56 19.59 9.55
N GLY A 21 36.02 19.95 8.39
CA GLY A 21 36.08 21.30 7.82
C GLY A 21 34.94 22.21 8.28
N GLY A 22 33.98 21.67 9.04
CA GLY A 22 32.72 22.31 9.40
C GLY A 22 31.73 22.36 8.23
N ASN A 23 30.46 22.65 8.52
CA ASN A 23 29.34 22.72 7.57
C ASN A 23 28.82 21.35 7.10
N ASN A 24 28.16 20.60 8.00
CA ASN A 24 27.50 19.32 7.72
C ASN A 24 28.46 18.20 7.27
N ASP A 25 29.65 18.13 7.87
CA ASP A 25 30.55 17.02 7.60
C ASP A 25 30.03 15.72 8.22
N ARG A 26 30.19 14.62 7.48
CA ARG A 26 29.71 13.28 7.84
C ARG A 26 30.88 12.33 8.07
N LEU A 27 30.89 11.68 9.24
CA LEU A 27 31.81 10.60 9.57
C LEU A 27 31.06 9.26 9.58
N TYR A 28 31.57 8.29 8.83
CA TYR A 28 31.05 6.91 8.82
C TYR A 28 32.00 5.94 9.53
N LEU A 29 31.49 5.22 10.53
CA LEU A 29 32.18 4.18 11.28
C LEU A 29 31.66 2.81 10.82
N THR A 30 32.48 2.02 10.11
CA THR A 30 31.98 0.85 9.35
C THR A 30 32.23 -0.51 10.00
N ASN A 31 32.48 -0.57 11.31
CA ASN A 31 32.52 -1.83 12.06
C ASN A 31 32.28 -1.60 13.56
N LYS A 32 31.93 -2.67 14.28
CA LYS A 32 31.63 -2.65 15.71
C LYS A 32 32.77 -2.09 16.56
N GLU A 33 34.01 -2.56 16.35
CA GLU A 33 35.17 -2.14 17.14
C GLU A 33 35.44 -0.63 17.02
N SER A 34 35.29 -0.05 15.83
CA SER A 34 35.51 1.38 15.60
C SER A 34 34.51 2.25 16.35
N ALA A 35 33.24 1.85 16.41
CA ALA A 35 32.20 2.58 17.13
C ALA A 35 32.26 2.38 18.64
N GLU A 36 32.59 1.19 19.13
CA GLU A 36 32.73 0.96 20.58
C GLU A 36 33.91 1.75 21.16
N ASN A 37 35.00 1.87 20.40
CA ASN A 37 36.13 2.73 20.75
C ASN A 37 35.82 4.23 20.62
N PHE A 38 34.75 4.58 19.88
CA PHE A 38 34.25 5.94 19.71
C PHE A 38 33.31 6.27 20.88
N SER A 39 33.87 6.59 22.05
CA SER A 39 32.99 6.77 23.22
C SER A 39 33.46 7.60 24.40
N LYS A 40 34.72 8.05 24.52
CA LYS A 40 35.07 8.90 25.69
C LYS A 40 36.39 9.67 25.67
N ASN A 41 37.37 9.25 24.88
CA ASN A 41 38.73 9.81 24.92
C ASN A 41 39.17 10.46 23.59
N GLN A 42 38.28 10.50 22.60
CA GLN A 42 38.55 11.10 21.30
C GLN A 42 37.86 12.47 21.25
N GLU A 43 38.63 13.51 20.94
CA GLU A 43 38.11 14.86 20.70
C GLU A 43 37.75 14.98 19.23
N ILE A 44 36.48 15.26 18.96
CA ILE A 44 35.99 15.57 17.62
C ILE A 44 35.82 17.08 17.53
N ILE A 45 36.48 17.67 16.53
CA ILE A 45 36.38 19.10 16.26
C ILE A 45 35.82 19.29 14.84
N GLY A 46 34.67 19.95 14.72
CA GLY A 46 34.08 20.35 13.44
C GLY A 46 33.52 19.21 12.59
N VAL A 47 33.03 18.12 13.19
CA VAL A 47 32.22 17.09 12.52
C VAL A 47 30.83 17.08 13.16
N GLU A 48 29.81 17.44 12.39
CA GLU A 48 28.45 17.60 12.90
C GLU A 48 27.62 16.32 12.87
N GLN A 49 27.99 15.32 12.05
CA GLN A 49 27.19 14.11 11.84
C GLN A 49 28.03 12.82 11.91
N VAL A 50 27.64 11.87 12.77
CA VAL A 50 28.33 10.59 12.95
C VAL A 50 27.38 9.41 12.71
N TYR A 51 27.69 8.57 11.75
CA TYR A 51 26.89 7.40 11.38
C TYR A 51 27.66 6.11 11.59
N ALA A 52 27.06 5.17 12.30
CA ALA A 52 27.61 3.84 12.48
C ALA A 52 26.92 2.82 11.56
N ILE A 53 27.73 2.04 10.84
CA ILE A 53 27.29 0.93 10.00
C ILE A 53 27.89 -0.33 10.61
N MET A 54 27.13 -1.00 11.46
CA MET A 54 27.62 -2.06 12.35
C MET A 54 26.68 -3.26 12.41
N GLU A 55 27.19 -4.37 12.95
CA GLU A 55 26.41 -5.51 13.43
C GLU A 55 26.53 -5.61 14.95
N ASN A 56 25.43 -5.45 15.67
CA ASN A 56 25.36 -5.56 17.14
C ASN A 56 26.36 -4.66 17.90
N GLY A 57 26.38 -3.35 17.58
CA GLY A 57 27.36 -2.40 18.11
C GLY A 57 26.82 -1.31 19.04
N ARG A 58 27.72 -0.51 19.58
CA ARG A 58 27.43 0.63 20.47
C ARG A 58 28.25 1.86 20.04
N LEU A 59 27.60 3.02 20.00
CA LEU A 59 28.21 4.32 19.71
C LEU A 59 27.86 5.29 20.85
N ASP A 60 28.82 6.00 21.42
CA ASP A 60 28.58 7.01 22.45
C ASP A 60 29.19 8.34 22.02
N VAL A 61 28.33 9.35 21.80
CA VAL A 61 28.77 10.68 21.35
C VAL A 61 28.56 11.76 22.39
N THR A 62 28.22 11.37 23.63
CA THR A 62 27.83 12.32 24.70
C THR A 62 28.91 13.33 25.06
N GLY A 63 30.19 12.95 24.90
CA GLY A 63 31.36 13.81 25.16
C GLY A 63 31.72 14.78 24.03
N ASN A 64 31.01 14.76 22.90
CA ASN A 64 31.39 15.50 21.69
C ASN A 64 30.39 16.62 21.38
N GLY A 65 30.68 17.83 21.87
CA GLY A 65 29.77 18.99 21.73
C GLY A 65 29.57 19.50 20.30
N ASP A 66 30.50 19.21 19.39
CA ASP A 66 30.40 19.60 17.97
C ASP A 66 29.51 18.63 17.16
N VAL A 67 29.24 17.44 17.69
CA VAL A 67 28.36 16.47 17.03
C VAL A 67 26.92 16.87 17.31
N GLU A 68 26.17 17.21 16.27
CA GLU A 68 24.74 17.56 16.32
C GLU A 68 23.85 16.34 16.07
N ARG A 69 24.32 15.40 15.25
CA ARG A 69 23.58 14.21 14.84
C ARG A 69 24.43 12.96 14.98
N ALA A 70 23.87 11.92 15.59
CA ALA A 70 24.50 10.61 15.55
C ALA A 70 23.49 9.46 15.44
N GLY A 71 23.89 8.38 14.78
CA GLY A 71 22.95 7.32 14.51
C GLY A 71 23.48 6.17 13.69
N VAL A 72 22.56 5.46 13.03
CA VAL A 72 22.90 4.32 12.16
C VAL A 72 22.77 4.69 10.69
N GLY A 73 23.74 4.25 9.89
CA GLY A 73 23.72 4.40 8.44
C GLY A 73 23.15 3.18 7.72
N ARG A 74 22.87 3.36 6.42
CA ARG A 74 22.39 2.30 5.52
C ARG A 74 23.28 1.05 5.59
N GLY A 75 22.66 -0.11 5.72
CA GLY A 75 23.36 -1.41 5.74
C GLY A 75 23.85 -1.88 7.12
N ALA A 76 23.50 -1.16 8.21
CA ALA A 76 23.62 -1.71 9.57
C ALA A 76 22.83 -3.03 9.71
N ARG A 77 23.10 -3.82 10.76
CA ARG A 77 22.42 -5.09 11.07
C ARG A 77 22.37 -5.33 12.58
N GLY A 78 21.53 -6.26 13.02
CA GLY A 78 21.44 -6.64 14.43
C GLY A 78 20.90 -5.52 15.33
N VAL A 79 21.28 -5.50 16.61
CA VAL A 79 20.82 -4.49 17.58
C VAL A 79 21.90 -3.45 17.83
N ASN A 80 21.69 -2.20 17.43
CA ASN A 80 22.66 -1.12 17.60
C ASN A 80 22.20 -0.11 18.64
N THR A 81 23.09 0.25 19.58
CA THR A 81 22.81 1.25 20.62
C THR A 81 23.59 2.54 20.36
N ILE A 82 22.89 3.67 20.34
CA ILE A 82 23.46 5.00 20.14
C ILE A 82 23.15 5.83 21.39
N ILE A 83 24.18 6.42 21.98
CA ILE A 83 24.06 7.22 23.20
C ILE A 83 24.32 8.68 22.86
N LEU A 84 23.36 9.51 23.25
CA LEU A 84 23.27 10.91 22.87
C LEU A 84 23.06 11.78 24.11
N SER A 85 23.46 13.04 24.05
CA SER A 85 23.15 14.04 25.07
C SER A 85 21.83 14.75 24.73
N ARG A 86 20.86 14.74 25.66
CA ARG A 86 19.55 15.39 25.51
C ARG A 86 19.70 16.90 25.27
N GLY A 87 18.83 17.48 24.43
CA GLY A 87 18.80 18.92 24.15
C GLY A 87 19.88 19.42 23.18
N SER A 88 20.98 18.69 22.99
CA SER A 88 22.08 19.08 22.09
C SER A 88 22.28 18.16 20.89
N GLN A 89 21.79 16.92 20.94
CA GLN A 89 22.01 15.92 19.89
C GLN A 89 20.72 15.24 19.42
N THR A 90 20.68 14.95 18.12
CA THR A 90 19.57 14.25 17.46
C THR A 90 20.01 12.85 17.05
N GLY A 91 19.19 11.84 17.37
CA GLY A 91 19.36 10.48 16.87
C GLY A 91 19.01 10.41 15.38
N VAL A 92 19.72 9.61 14.57
CA VAL A 92 19.39 9.48 13.13
C VAL A 92 19.34 8.02 12.68
N VAL A 93 18.38 7.68 11.83
CA VAL A 93 18.33 6.41 11.11
C VAL A 93 18.24 6.70 9.61
N GLU A 94 19.25 6.26 8.85
CA GLU A 94 19.34 6.49 7.40
C GLU A 94 19.11 5.20 6.60
N GLY A 95 18.05 5.17 5.80
CA GLY A 95 17.75 4.11 4.83
C GLY A 95 17.39 2.75 5.44
N ILE A 96 17.65 1.68 4.66
CA ILE A 96 17.41 0.30 5.09
C ILE A 96 18.52 -0.12 6.04
N ALA A 97 18.22 -0.10 7.34
CA ALA A 97 19.16 -0.50 8.37
C ALA A 97 18.91 -1.94 8.84
N GLY A 98 17.85 -2.66 8.44
CA GLY A 98 17.66 -4.10 8.72
C GLY A 98 17.90 -4.53 10.18
N ALA A 99 17.79 -3.58 11.11
CA ALA A 99 18.36 -3.63 12.45
C ALA A 99 17.31 -3.16 13.45
N SER A 100 17.53 -3.48 14.72
CA SER A 100 16.93 -2.74 15.82
C SER A 100 17.86 -1.60 16.21
N VAL A 101 17.31 -0.44 16.52
CA VAL A 101 18.07 0.73 16.98
C VAL A 101 17.59 1.12 18.36
N VAL A 102 18.53 1.34 19.27
CA VAL A 102 18.28 1.88 20.60
C VAL A 102 18.93 3.24 20.70
N PHE A 103 18.15 4.30 20.87
CA PHE A 103 18.64 5.62 21.28
C PHE A 103 18.51 5.78 22.79
N ASP A 104 19.65 6.01 23.45
CA ASP A 104 19.74 6.20 24.89
C ASP A 104 20.19 7.64 25.17
N PHE A 105 19.24 8.50 25.57
CA PHE A 105 19.50 9.91 25.81
C PHE A 105 19.95 10.17 27.26
N GLN A 106 21.18 10.61 27.43
CA GLN A 106 21.75 11.01 28.71
C GLN A 106 21.42 12.48 29.01
N GLU A 107 21.50 12.85 30.30
CA GLU A 107 21.23 14.21 30.78
C GLU A 107 22.09 15.24 30.01
N GLY A 108 21.45 16.31 29.54
CA GLY A 108 22.09 17.34 28.71
C GLY A 108 21.47 18.73 28.90
N ILE A 109 21.83 19.68 28.04
CA ILE A 109 21.37 21.07 28.12
C ILE A 109 20.10 21.21 27.29
N GLY A 110 18.94 21.02 27.93
CA GLY A 110 17.61 21.18 27.34
C GLY A 110 16.77 19.92 27.36
N ASP A 111 15.46 20.09 27.20
CA ASP A 111 14.48 19.02 27.42
C ASP A 111 14.08 18.30 26.11
N ARG A 112 14.51 18.84 24.96
CA ARG A 112 14.14 18.30 23.64
C ARG A 112 14.91 17.02 23.33
N THR A 113 14.17 15.95 23.07
CA THR A 113 14.69 14.70 22.49
C THR A 113 14.19 14.60 21.05
N ALA A 114 15.07 14.34 20.10
CA ALA A 114 14.71 14.21 18.70
C ALA A 114 15.37 13.00 18.04
N VAL A 115 14.61 12.30 17.20
CA VAL A 115 15.12 11.27 16.29
C VAL A 115 14.65 11.59 14.88
N ARG A 116 15.59 11.59 13.93
CA ARG A 116 15.33 11.81 12.52
C ARG A 116 15.35 10.50 11.74
N LEU A 117 14.32 10.28 10.94
CA LEU A 117 14.12 9.12 10.09
C LEU A 117 14.25 9.58 8.63
N GLU A 118 15.34 9.17 7.98
CA GLU A 118 15.63 9.52 6.59
C GLU A 118 15.41 8.26 5.74
N GLU A 119 14.17 8.06 5.26
CA GLU A 119 13.71 6.83 4.59
C GLU A 119 14.03 5.55 5.40
N ALA A 120 13.87 5.63 6.72
CA ALA A 120 14.28 4.59 7.64
C ALA A 120 13.42 3.32 7.44
N ARG A 121 14.06 2.19 7.13
CA ARG A 121 13.39 0.87 7.12
C ARG A 121 14.01 -0.03 8.18
N LEU A 122 13.33 -0.14 9.31
CA LEU A 122 13.70 -0.99 10.44
C LEU A 122 12.75 -2.18 10.49
N THR A 123 13.26 -3.36 10.14
CA THR A 123 12.47 -4.60 10.13
C THR A 123 12.01 -5.06 11.51
N ASN A 124 12.65 -4.57 12.58
CA ASN A 124 12.41 -5.04 13.94
C ASN A 124 11.88 -3.93 14.85
N SER A 125 12.76 -3.07 15.37
CA SER A 125 12.33 -2.07 16.36
C SER A 125 13.17 -0.80 16.44
N LEU A 126 12.53 0.27 16.87
CA LEU A 126 13.15 1.50 17.33
C LEU A 126 12.83 1.67 18.82
N LYS A 127 13.86 1.71 19.66
CA LYS A 127 13.72 1.95 21.09
C LYS A 127 14.32 3.30 21.47
N VAL A 128 13.58 4.13 22.16
CA VAL A 128 14.05 5.38 22.74
C VAL A 128 13.95 5.29 24.26
N LYS A 129 15.03 5.63 24.95
CA LYS A 129 15.13 5.62 26.41
C LYS A 129 15.47 6.99 26.94
N ASN A 130 15.05 7.25 28.18
CA ASN A 130 15.37 8.44 28.93
C ASN A 130 14.92 9.71 28.18
N ALA A 131 13.71 9.69 27.63
CA ALA A 131 13.08 10.83 26.98
C ALA A 131 11.82 11.23 27.75
N ASP A 132 11.70 12.52 28.09
CA ASP A 132 10.46 13.04 28.70
C ASP A 132 9.38 13.22 27.62
N ASP A 133 9.77 13.86 26.51
CA ASP A 133 9.02 14.00 25.26
C ASP A 133 9.94 13.58 24.09
N LEU A 134 9.36 13.05 23.00
CA LEU A 134 10.10 12.74 21.77
C LEU A 134 9.51 13.44 20.54
N VAL A 135 10.39 14.02 19.72
CA VAL A 135 10.08 14.44 18.35
C VAL A 135 10.68 13.44 17.34
N LEU A 136 9.82 12.80 16.55
CA LEU A 136 10.21 12.09 15.34
C LEU A 136 10.16 13.05 14.15
N GLU A 137 11.30 13.26 13.50
CA GLU A 137 11.43 14.05 12.28
C GLU A 137 11.50 13.12 11.07
N THR A 138 10.53 13.17 10.17
CA THR A 138 10.41 12.25 9.03
C THR A 138 10.81 12.92 7.71
N GLU A 139 11.56 12.19 6.89
CA GLU A 139 11.87 12.52 5.50
C GLU A 139 11.66 11.28 4.62
N GLY A 140 10.82 11.41 3.60
CA GLY A 140 10.36 10.26 2.79
C GLY A 140 9.52 9.27 3.59
N TYR A 141 9.34 8.07 3.04
CA TYR A 141 8.59 7.00 3.72
C TYR A 141 9.50 6.21 4.67
N SER A 142 9.15 6.18 5.95
CA SER A 142 9.84 5.40 6.97
C SER A 142 8.93 4.31 7.55
N ALA A 143 9.43 3.08 7.59
CA ALA A 143 8.73 1.95 8.19
C ALA A 143 9.56 1.40 9.35
N ILE A 144 8.98 1.47 10.54
CA ILE A 144 9.49 0.89 11.77
C ILE A 144 8.57 -0.27 12.11
N GLY A 145 9.11 -1.42 12.52
CA GLY A 145 8.29 -2.49 13.09
C GLY A 145 7.66 -2.02 14.41
N ILE A 146 8.34 -2.29 15.53
CA ILE A 146 7.88 -1.92 16.87
C ILE A 146 8.61 -0.66 17.36
N PHE A 147 7.85 0.34 17.78
CA PHE A 147 8.34 1.51 18.49
C PHE A 147 8.18 1.32 20.00
N GLU A 148 9.30 1.43 20.72
CA GLU A 148 9.37 1.32 22.18
C GLU A 148 9.86 2.65 22.76
N GLY A 149 9.08 3.25 23.67
CA GLY A 149 9.44 4.52 24.30
C GLY A 149 8.92 4.62 25.72
N ASP A 150 9.72 5.22 26.60
CA ASP A 150 9.36 5.54 27.98
C ASP A 150 8.70 6.92 28.16
N MET A 151 8.56 7.68 27.07
CA MET A 151 7.94 8.99 27.04
C MET A 151 6.41 8.92 27.01
N GLN A 152 5.75 9.97 27.51
CA GLN A 152 4.29 10.11 27.44
C GLN A 152 3.82 10.81 26.16
N ARG A 153 4.66 11.68 25.59
CA ARG A 153 4.34 12.48 24.41
C ARG A 153 5.25 12.14 23.24
N LEU A 154 4.62 11.88 22.11
CA LEU A 154 5.23 11.62 20.82
C LEU A 154 4.76 12.68 19.82
N SER A 155 5.69 13.46 19.28
CA SER A 155 5.42 14.42 18.21
C SER A 155 6.04 13.94 16.91
N ILE A 156 5.28 13.92 15.82
CA ILE A 156 5.72 13.49 14.49
C ILE A 156 5.68 14.69 13.56
N THR A 157 6.82 15.04 12.98
CA THR A 157 7.00 16.25 12.17
C THR A 157 7.82 15.95 10.94
N GLY A 158 7.82 16.84 9.96
CA GLY A 158 8.60 16.67 8.73
C GLY A 158 7.70 16.62 7.50
N GLY A 159 8.30 16.26 6.36
CA GLY A 159 7.59 16.12 5.09
C GLY A 159 7.41 14.67 4.64
N GLY A 160 7.85 13.72 5.48
CA GLY A 160 7.75 12.29 5.21
C GLY A 160 6.53 11.64 5.88
N GLU A 161 6.44 10.33 5.73
CA GLU A 161 5.44 9.46 6.37
C GLU A 161 6.15 8.48 7.29
N VAL A 162 5.51 8.11 8.41
CA VAL A 162 6.01 7.07 9.31
C VAL A 162 4.96 6.00 9.57
N LYS A 163 5.36 4.74 9.39
CA LYS A 163 4.60 3.56 9.80
C LYS A 163 5.25 2.90 11.02
N MET A 164 4.47 2.57 12.06
CA MET A 164 4.96 1.87 13.26
C MET A 164 3.86 1.22 14.11
N GLU A 165 4.20 0.17 14.84
CA GLU A 165 3.41 -0.39 15.94
C GLU A 165 3.94 0.10 17.28
N LEU A 166 3.09 0.57 18.20
CA LEU A 166 3.49 0.89 19.56
C LEU A 166 3.60 -0.40 20.39
N ALA A 167 4.71 -0.56 21.11
CA ALA A 167 4.89 -1.69 22.02
C ALA A 167 3.81 -1.72 23.12
N ALA A 168 3.43 -2.93 23.57
CA ALA A 168 2.34 -3.12 24.53
C ALA A 168 2.53 -2.39 25.88
N ASP A 169 3.78 -2.22 26.30
CA ASP A 169 4.19 -1.51 27.51
C ASP A 169 4.60 -0.04 27.26
N SER A 170 4.35 0.47 26.05
CA SER A 170 4.58 1.88 25.70
C SER A 170 3.93 2.80 26.73
N ALA A 171 4.62 3.88 27.10
CA ALA A 171 4.10 4.91 28.01
C ALA A 171 3.36 6.04 27.29
N VAL A 172 3.32 6.00 25.95
CA VAL A 172 2.70 7.06 25.13
C VAL A 172 1.21 7.17 25.45
N THR A 173 0.77 8.42 25.63
CA THR A 173 -0.64 8.82 25.86
C THR A 173 -1.05 10.01 25.00
N LEU A 174 -0.07 10.72 24.44
CA LEU A 174 -0.29 11.83 23.51
C LEU A 174 0.53 11.63 22.23
N ILE A 175 -0.15 11.57 21.09
CA ILE A 175 0.43 11.59 19.75
C ILE A 175 0.01 12.89 19.07
N GLU A 176 0.97 13.67 18.59
CA GLU A 176 0.72 14.88 17.81
C GLU A 176 1.50 14.81 16.51
N ALA A 177 0.82 14.92 15.37
CA ALA A 177 1.43 14.76 14.07
C ALA A 177 1.11 15.94 13.16
N ASP A 178 2.16 16.54 12.60
CA ASP A 178 2.06 17.47 11.46
C ASP A 178 2.30 16.74 10.13
N ALA A 179 2.96 15.59 10.19
CA ALA A 179 3.29 14.71 9.07
C ALA A 179 2.35 13.49 9.05
N ALA A 180 2.21 12.85 7.88
CA ALA A 180 1.38 11.66 7.73
C ALA A 180 1.92 10.49 8.57
N PHE A 181 1.03 9.68 9.14
CA PHE A 181 1.41 8.50 9.91
C PHE A 181 0.49 7.30 9.69
N ASP A 182 1.05 6.10 9.88
CA ASP A 182 0.32 4.83 10.05
C ASP A 182 0.76 4.20 11.38
N ILE A 183 -0.03 4.40 12.43
CA ILE A 183 0.31 3.97 13.78
C ILE A 183 -0.68 2.91 14.25
N ASP A 184 -0.14 1.76 14.62
CA ASP A 184 -0.88 0.71 15.31
C ASP A 184 -0.71 0.83 16.82
N THR A 185 -1.82 1.05 17.51
CA THR A 185 -1.91 1.12 18.97
C THR A 185 -2.58 -0.11 19.57
N SER A 186 -2.96 -1.10 18.76
CA SER A 186 -3.74 -2.24 19.22
C SER A 186 -3.05 -3.06 20.32
N ALA A 187 -1.72 -3.06 20.36
CA ALA A 187 -0.97 -3.77 21.39
C ALA A 187 -0.96 -3.05 22.75
N ILE A 188 -1.20 -1.73 22.82
CA ILE A 188 -1.10 -0.98 24.07
C ILE A 188 -2.18 -1.38 25.07
N THR A 189 -1.83 -1.33 26.35
CA THR A 189 -2.81 -1.52 27.42
C THR A 189 -3.84 -0.38 27.45
N PRO A 190 -5.13 -0.68 27.70
CA PRO A 190 -6.22 0.30 27.65
C PRO A 190 -5.93 1.51 28.55
N ARG A 191 -6.12 2.71 28.00
CA ARG A 191 -5.86 4.00 28.66
C ARG A 191 -6.43 5.14 27.82
N ASP A 192 -6.62 6.29 28.45
CA ASP A 192 -6.95 7.54 27.77
C ASP A 192 -5.84 7.91 26.77
N LEU A 193 -6.14 7.84 25.47
CA LEU A 193 -5.26 8.21 24.37
C LEU A 193 -5.74 9.52 23.74
N THR A 194 -4.83 10.47 23.60
CA THR A 194 -5.05 11.68 22.81
C THR A 194 -4.24 11.59 21.52
N VAL A 195 -4.91 11.70 20.37
CA VAL A 195 -4.27 11.75 19.05
C VAL A 195 -4.70 13.03 18.34
N ARG A 196 -3.72 13.78 17.84
CA ARG A 196 -3.93 14.98 17.04
C ARG A 196 -3.17 14.83 15.72
N GLY A 197 -3.90 14.42 14.69
CA GLY A 197 -3.40 14.34 13.33
C GLY A 197 -3.31 15.69 12.64
N GLY A 198 -2.71 15.66 11.46
CA GLY A 198 -2.27 16.83 10.73
C GLY A 198 -3.18 17.18 9.55
N ARG A 199 -2.55 17.49 8.42
CA ARG A 199 -3.21 17.67 7.11
C ARG A 199 -2.95 16.49 6.14
N GLY A 200 -2.17 15.51 6.59
CA GLY A 200 -1.83 14.33 5.80
C GLY A 200 -2.96 13.30 5.87
N ASP A 201 -2.81 12.25 5.08
CA ASP A 201 -3.68 11.08 5.17
C ASP A 201 -3.15 10.19 6.31
N ASP A 202 -3.79 10.27 7.47
CA ASP A 202 -3.36 9.59 8.69
C ASP A 202 -4.13 8.26 8.88
N ARG A 203 -3.44 7.20 9.29
CA ARG A 203 -4.03 5.92 9.69
C ARG A 203 -3.72 5.61 11.16
N LEU A 204 -4.76 5.36 11.93
CA LEU A 204 -4.66 4.94 13.34
C LEU A 204 -5.37 3.60 13.53
N ALA A 205 -4.62 2.55 13.85
CA ALA A 205 -5.17 1.26 14.25
C ALA A 205 -5.38 1.19 15.77
N VAL A 206 -6.56 0.73 16.18
CA VAL A 206 -7.02 0.69 17.57
C VAL A 206 -7.79 -0.60 17.88
N LYS A 207 -7.79 -1.00 19.15
CA LYS A 207 -8.80 -1.91 19.69
C LYS A 207 -10.05 -1.12 20.03
N PHE A 208 -11.14 -1.32 19.31
CA PHE A 208 -12.34 -0.49 19.47
C PHE A 208 -13.06 -0.75 20.80
N ALA A 209 -12.90 -1.95 21.38
CA ALA A 209 -13.42 -2.25 22.71
C ALA A 209 -12.77 -1.39 23.80
N ASP A 210 -11.51 -1.00 23.62
CA ASP A 210 -10.72 -0.25 24.58
C ASP A 210 -10.99 1.26 24.55
N LEU A 211 -11.65 1.77 23.50
CA LEU A 211 -12.03 3.18 23.43
C LEU A 211 -13.13 3.54 24.43
N ASP A 212 -12.97 4.66 25.12
CA ASP A 212 -13.93 5.21 26.06
C ASP A 212 -14.04 6.77 26.00
N GLY A 213 -14.69 7.38 26.99
CA GLY A 213 -14.92 8.83 27.01
C GLY A 213 -13.71 9.69 27.39
N GLY A 214 -12.61 9.08 27.84
CA GLY A 214 -11.32 9.72 28.09
C GLY A 214 -10.50 9.91 26.81
N ASP A 215 -10.80 9.14 25.76
CA ASP A 215 -10.09 9.24 24.49
C ASP A 215 -10.45 10.52 23.72
N HIS A 216 -9.42 11.11 23.11
CA HIS A 216 -9.52 12.35 22.35
C HIS A 216 -8.77 12.20 21.03
N ILE A 217 -9.40 11.55 20.05
CA ILE A 217 -8.83 11.31 18.73
C ILE A 217 -9.40 12.32 17.74
N ASN A 218 -8.51 13.10 17.15
CA ASN A 218 -8.80 14.00 16.03
C ASN A 218 -7.71 13.87 14.99
N LEU A 219 -7.99 13.20 13.87
CA LEU A 219 -7.01 12.98 12.80
C LEU A 219 -6.85 14.20 11.86
N GLY A 220 -7.56 15.30 12.13
CA GLY A 220 -7.40 16.53 11.36
C GLY A 220 -8.08 16.47 10.00
N GLY A 221 -7.41 16.94 8.95
CA GLY A 221 -7.94 16.95 7.59
C GLY A 221 -7.12 16.05 6.68
N GLY A 222 -7.75 15.43 5.69
CA GLY A 222 -7.14 14.40 4.84
C GLY A 222 -8.08 13.21 4.67
N LEU A 223 -7.65 12.19 3.94
CA LEU A 223 -8.29 10.88 3.90
C LEU A 223 -7.80 10.04 5.10
N ASN A 224 -8.33 10.34 6.26
CA ASN A 224 -7.91 9.73 7.51
C ASN A 224 -8.67 8.43 7.80
N THR A 225 -7.93 7.39 8.17
CA THR A 225 -8.43 6.05 8.42
C THR A 225 -8.38 5.70 9.91
N LEU A 226 -9.51 5.29 10.47
CA LEU A 226 -9.56 4.56 11.73
C LEU A 226 -9.65 3.06 11.42
N ALA A 227 -8.62 2.31 11.78
CA ALA A 227 -8.57 0.86 11.61
C ALA A 227 -8.91 0.15 12.92
N ILE A 228 -9.81 -0.82 12.85
CA ILE A 228 -10.31 -1.56 14.02
C ILE A 228 -9.76 -2.98 13.96
N THR A 229 -9.15 -3.46 15.05
CA THR A 229 -8.29 -4.66 15.02
C THR A 229 -8.66 -5.78 16.01
N ASP A 230 -9.65 -5.60 16.89
CA ASP A 230 -9.91 -6.51 18.01
C ASP A 230 -11.11 -7.45 17.83
N LEU A 231 -12.32 -6.90 17.82
CA LEU A 231 -13.57 -7.67 17.80
C LEU A 231 -14.46 -7.15 16.68
N ASP A 232 -15.39 -7.99 16.24
CA ASP A 232 -16.42 -7.57 15.30
C ASP A 232 -17.22 -6.39 15.89
N VAL A 233 -17.36 -5.31 15.12
CA VAL A 233 -18.06 -4.10 15.56
C VAL A 233 -19.33 -3.91 14.72
N ASP A 234 -20.46 -3.81 15.41
CA ASP A 234 -21.74 -3.47 14.81
C ASP A 234 -22.10 -2.03 15.14
N PHE A 235 -21.98 -1.14 14.15
CA PHE A 235 -22.34 0.28 14.26
C PHE A 235 -23.85 0.53 14.21
N ARG A 236 -24.69 -0.50 14.08
CA ARG A 236 -26.14 -0.39 14.35
C ARG A 236 -26.43 -0.27 15.84
N LEU A 237 -25.45 -0.60 16.70
CA LEU A 237 -25.58 -0.47 18.15
C LEU A 237 -25.23 0.96 18.62
N ALA A 238 -26.14 1.57 19.37
CA ALA A 238 -26.00 2.95 19.85
C ALA A 238 -24.74 3.18 20.71
N GLU A 239 -24.26 2.15 21.43
CA GLU A 239 -23.03 2.24 22.24
C GLU A 239 -21.78 2.39 21.38
N ASN A 240 -21.69 1.65 20.26
CA ASN A 240 -20.58 1.76 19.31
C ASN A 240 -20.63 3.10 18.57
N MET A 241 -21.83 3.55 18.20
CA MET A 241 -22.03 4.88 17.62
C MET A 241 -21.60 6.01 18.56
N ALA A 242 -21.92 5.92 19.84
CA ALA A 242 -21.55 6.93 20.83
C ALA A 242 -20.02 7.04 21.01
N LYS A 243 -19.29 5.91 20.93
CA LYS A 243 -17.81 5.93 20.91
C LYS A 243 -17.30 6.68 19.68
N LEU A 244 -17.85 6.38 18.51
CA LEU A 244 -17.43 6.98 17.25
C LEU A 244 -17.74 8.49 17.16
N GLU A 245 -18.88 8.94 17.71
CA GLU A 245 -19.26 10.37 17.80
C GLU A 245 -18.24 11.22 18.58
N GLY A 246 -17.49 10.59 19.50
CA GLY A 246 -16.41 11.24 20.24
C GLY A 246 -15.17 11.55 19.40
N LEU A 247 -15.01 10.87 18.27
CA LEU A 247 -13.84 10.95 17.40
C LEU A 247 -14.05 11.99 16.28
N LYS A 248 -12.96 12.56 15.77
CA LYS A 248 -13.02 13.64 14.75
C LYS A 248 -12.03 13.44 13.63
N GLY A 249 -12.36 14.01 12.48
CA GLY A 249 -11.47 14.04 11.32
C GLY A 249 -11.26 12.68 10.66
N ILE A 250 -12.06 11.65 11.02
CA ILE A 250 -12.03 10.33 10.39
C ILE A 250 -12.92 10.37 9.15
N THR A 251 -12.40 9.94 8.01
CA THR A 251 -13.14 9.87 6.74
C THR A 251 -13.26 8.45 6.19
N CYS A 252 -12.42 7.54 6.69
CA CYS A 252 -12.40 6.13 6.32
C CYS A 252 -12.48 5.23 7.57
N LEU A 253 -13.34 4.22 7.52
CA LEU A 253 -13.40 3.15 8.52
C LEU A 253 -12.82 1.87 7.91
N GLU A 254 -11.89 1.24 8.61
CA GLU A 254 -11.20 0.04 8.14
C GLU A 254 -11.46 -1.17 9.04
N ALA A 255 -11.89 -2.25 8.41
CA ALA A 255 -11.98 -3.58 8.99
C ALA A 255 -10.62 -4.29 8.86
N ASP A 256 -9.80 -4.24 9.91
CA ASP A 256 -8.44 -4.81 9.93
C ASP A 256 -8.44 -6.15 10.66
N GLY A 257 -8.61 -7.24 9.91
CA GLY A 257 -8.70 -8.60 10.46
C GLY A 257 -9.96 -8.90 11.29
N VAL A 258 -10.97 -8.02 11.26
CA VAL A 258 -12.25 -8.13 11.98
C VAL A 258 -13.44 -7.85 11.07
N LYS A 259 -14.67 -8.10 11.51
CA LYS A 259 -15.89 -7.69 10.79
C LYS A 259 -16.42 -6.34 11.26
N LEU A 260 -16.73 -5.44 10.32
CA LEU A 260 -17.49 -4.22 10.57
C LEU A 260 -18.88 -4.32 9.94
N VAL A 261 -19.93 -3.96 10.70
CA VAL A 261 -21.30 -3.83 10.20
C VAL A 261 -21.75 -2.39 10.34
N VAL A 262 -22.21 -1.80 9.24
CA VAL A 262 -22.60 -0.41 9.10
C VAL A 262 -23.99 -0.33 8.48
N ASN A 263 -24.82 0.60 8.97
CA ASN A 263 -26.06 0.97 8.32
C ASN A 263 -26.04 2.49 8.10
N GLN A 264 -26.03 2.92 6.83
CA GLN A 264 -26.07 4.34 6.46
C GLN A 264 -27.51 4.87 6.35
N GLY A 265 -28.48 3.98 6.41
CA GLY A 265 -29.90 4.24 6.47
C GLY A 265 -30.43 4.76 7.81
N GLY A 266 -31.69 5.18 7.80
CA GLY A 266 -32.44 5.50 9.01
C GLY A 266 -31.93 6.71 9.83
N ASN A 267 -31.94 6.58 11.16
CA ASN A 267 -31.68 7.65 12.14
C ASN A 267 -30.22 7.71 12.62
N TYR A 268 -29.24 7.32 11.79
CA TYR A 268 -27.80 7.37 12.14
C TYR A 268 -27.05 8.43 11.30
N PRO A 269 -27.24 9.74 11.55
CA PRO A 269 -26.66 10.81 10.73
C PRO A 269 -25.14 10.70 10.55
N LEU A 270 -24.41 10.27 11.59
CA LEU A 270 -22.95 10.15 11.53
C LEU A 270 -22.50 9.12 10.48
N MET A 271 -23.22 8.00 10.32
CA MET A 271 -22.86 6.97 9.33
C MET A 271 -23.05 7.45 7.89
N GLN A 272 -23.90 8.45 7.68
CA GLN A 272 -24.12 9.06 6.37
C GLN A 272 -22.97 9.97 5.93
N ASP A 273 -22.09 10.38 6.84
CA ASP A 273 -20.93 11.22 6.51
C ASP A 273 -19.71 10.40 6.04
N TYR A 274 -19.66 9.11 6.40
CA TYR A 274 -18.61 8.21 5.91
C TYR A 274 -18.86 7.82 4.45
N ARG A 275 -17.85 8.04 3.60
CA ARG A 275 -17.88 7.69 2.18
C ARG A 275 -16.81 6.69 1.79
N HIS A 276 -15.84 6.44 2.67
CA HIS A 276 -14.72 5.55 2.41
C HIS A 276 -14.70 4.44 3.46
N PHE A 277 -14.57 3.21 2.99
CA PHE A 277 -14.40 2.03 3.82
C PHE A 277 -13.22 1.23 3.30
N ALA A 278 -12.55 0.51 4.17
CA ALA A 278 -11.47 -0.38 3.78
C ALA A 278 -11.56 -1.73 4.48
N VAL A 279 -11.00 -2.75 3.83
CA VAL A 279 -10.85 -4.10 4.36
C VAL A 279 -9.40 -4.51 4.20
N SER A 280 -8.81 -5.05 5.26
CA SER A 280 -7.43 -5.52 5.28
C SER A 280 -7.29 -6.77 6.16
N ASN A 281 -6.20 -7.50 5.94
CA ASN A 281 -5.81 -8.66 6.75
C ASN A 281 -6.92 -9.72 6.90
N GLY A 282 -7.76 -9.91 5.88
CA GLY A 282 -8.86 -10.88 5.88
C GLY A 282 -10.06 -10.45 6.74
N GLY A 283 -10.23 -9.16 6.97
CA GLY A 283 -11.40 -8.58 7.63
C GLY A 283 -12.69 -8.73 6.81
N GLY A 284 -13.81 -8.32 7.39
CA GLY A 284 -15.12 -8.34 6.77
C GLY A 284 -15.82 -6.98 6.85
N LEU A 285 -16.59 -6.61 5.84
CA LEU A 285 -17.36 -5.38 5.80
C LEU A 285 -18.80 -5.65 5.35
N GLU A 286 -19.77 -5.15 6.08
CA GLU A 286 -21.19 -5.21 5.72
C GLU A 286 -21.77 -3.80 5.79
N ILE A 287 -22.24 -3.27 4.65
CA ILE A 287 -22.87 -1.95 4.57
C ILE A 287 -24.31 -2.12 4.11
N GLU A 288 -25.25 -1.75 4.98
CA GLU A 288 -26.68 -1.65 4.69
C GLU A 288 -27.06 -0.23 4.28
N GLU A 289 -27.95 -0.10 3.29
CA GLU A 289 -28.46 1.17 2.77
C GLU A 289 -27.34 2.16 2.39
N ALA A 290 -26.27 1.66 1.77
CA ALA A 290 -25.12 2.44 1.37
C ALA A 290 -25.52 3.61 0.46
N ALA A 291 -24.99 4.80 0.77
CA ALA A 291 -25.20 5.98 -0.05
C ALA A 291 -24.49 5.87 -1.40
N GLY A 292 -24.98 6.58 -2.41
CA GLY A 292 -24.31 6.65 -3.70
C GLY A 292 -22.93 7.30 -3.61
N GLY A 293 -21.96 6.77 -4.37
CA GLY A 293 -20.61 7.30 -4.45
C GLY A 293 -19.69 6.93 -3.29
N ILE A 294 -20.01 5.88 -2.53
CA ILE A 294 -19.08 5.31 -1.54
C ILE A 294 -17.92 4.59 -2.24
N SER A 295 -16.85 4.35 -1.49
CA SER A 295 -15.73 3.52 -1.93
C SER A 295 -15.40 2.42 -0.92
N VAL A 296 -15.10 1.23 -1.43
CA VAL A 296 -14.52 0.12 -0.65
C VAL A 296 -13.09 -0.13 -1.14
N HIS A 297 -12.13 -0.05 -0.23
CA HIS A 297 -10.72 -0.27 -0.52
C HIS A 297 -10.27 -1.62 0.07
N PHE A 298 -9.99 -2.60 -0.78
CA PHE A 298 -9.34 -3.85 -0.40
C PHE A 298 -7.83 -3.67 -0.39
N ARG A 299 -7.24 -3.73 0.80
CA ARG A 299 -5.80 -3.59 1.01
C ARG A 299 -5.13 -4.96 1.18
N LEU A 300 -3.86 -4.94 1.62
CA LEU A 300 -3.06 -6.11 1.90
C LEU A 300 -3.83 -7.18 2.71
N GLY A 301 -3.83 -8.41 2.19
CA GLY A 301 -4.51 -9.56 2.79
C GLY A 301 -5.96 -9.77 2.34
N GLY A 302 -6.55 -8.82 1.60
CA GLY A 302 -7.92 -8.93 1.11
C GLY A 302 -8.95 -9.01 2.25
N GLY A 303 -10.07 -9.67 1.96
CA GLY A 303 -11.21 -9.86 2.86
C GLY A 303 -12.52 -9.82 2.09
N ASP A 304 -13.63 -9.81 2.83
CA ASP A 304 -14.97 -9.93 2.26
C ASP A 304 -15.76 -8.63 2.47
N ALA A 305 -16.51 -8.20 1.47
CA ALA A 305 -17.44 -7.08 1.61
C ALA A 305 -18.83 -7.42 1.05
N LEU A 306 -19.86 -7.05 1.79
CA LEU A 306 -21.26 -7.05 1.36
C LEU A 306 -21.76 -5.60 1.37
N VAL A 307 -22.11 -5.07 0.19
CA VAL A 307 -22.52 -3.69 0.02
C VAL A 307 -23.93 -3.63 -0.58
N ASN A 308 -24.91 -3.33 0.25
CA ASN A 308 -26.29 -3.10 -0.15
C ASN A 308 -26.54 -1.59 -0.33
N MET A 309 -26.44 -1.13 -1.57
CA MET A 309 -26.75 0.24 -1.97
C MET A 309 -28.22 0.58 -1.73
N ALA A 310 -28.48 1.80 -1.22
CA ALA A 310 -29.83 2.35 -1.10
C ALA A 310 -30.48 2.64 -2.47
N ASP A 311 -29.64 2.97 -3.46
CA ASP A 311 -30.00 3.14 -4.87
C ASP A 311 -29.05 2.28 -5.71
N SER A 312 -29.59 1.23 -6.35
CA SER A 312 -28.79 0.29 -7.14
C SER A 312 -28.15 0.93 -8.37
N GLU A 313 -28.71 2.03 -8.89
CA GLU A 313 -28.12 2.75 -10.04
C GLU A 313 -26.96 3.68 -9.62
N ALA A 314 -26.72 3.83 -8.31
CA ALA A 314 -25.65 4.66 -7.80
C ALA A 314 -24.29 3.96 -7.87
N ARG A 315 -23.26 4.70 -8.27
CA ARG A 315 -21.90 4.18 -8.40
C ARG A 315 -21.32 3.70 -7.06
N LEU A 316 -20.73 2.51 -7.08
CA LEU A 316 -19.82 1.99 -6.05
C LEU A 316 -18.39 1.99 -6.61
N ASN A 317 -17.46 2.61 -5.88
CA ASN A 317 -16.04 2.61 -6.25
C ASN A 317 -15.30 1.53 -5.47
N ILE A 318 -14.45 0.76 -6.14
CA ILE A 318 -13.69 -0.35 -5.58
C ILE A 318 -12.22 -0.03 -5.84
N LEU A 319 -11.42 0.01 -4.79
CA LEU A 319 -9.98 0.21 -4.88
C LEU A 319 -9.30 -1.07 -4.44
N MET A 320 -8.35 -1.56 -5.24
CA MET A 320 -7.61 -2.80 -5.00
C MET A 320 -6.13 -2.47 -4.86
N GLU A 321 -5.54 -2.71 -3.69
CA GLU A 321 -4.12 -2.43 -3.44
C GLU A 321 -3.45 -3.58 -2.69
N GLY A 322 -2.65 -4.37 -3.43
CA GLY A 322 -1.74 -5.35 -2.83
C GLY A 322 -2.42 -6.53 -2.13
N THR A 323 -3.59 -6.99 -2.59
CA THR A 323 -4.42 -7.95 -1.83
C THR A 323 -3.72 -9.28 -1.54
N ASN A 324 -2.73 -9.70 -2.35
CA ASN A 324 -1.96 -10.95 -2.20
C ASN A 324 -2.81 -12.23 -2.02
N GLY A 325 -4.12 -12.15 -2.29
CA GLY A 325 -5.16 -13.17 -2.18
C GLY A 325 -6.50 -12.63 -2.75
N PRO A 326 -7.51 -13.49 -2.99
CA PRO A 326 -8.79 -13.05 -3.52
C PRO A 326 -9.56 -12.25 -2.47
N ALA A 327 -9.92 -11.01 -2.82
CA ALA A 327 -10.98 -10.29 -2.12
C ALA A 327 -12.34 -10.77 -2.62
N GLU A 328 -13.37 -10.71 -1.78
CA GLU A 328 -14.75 -11.04 -2.17
C GLU A 328 -15.64 -9.80 -2.02
N LEU A 329 -16.44 -9.50 -3.03
CA LEU A 329 -17.42 -8.42 -3.00
C LEU A 329 -18.79 -8.91 -3.49
N GLU A 330 -19.79 -8.82 -2.62
CA GLU A 330 -21.20 -8.97 -2.95
C GLU A 330 -21.88 -7.59 -2.95
N THR A 331 -22.56 -7.22 -4.04
CA THR A 331 -23.29 -5.96 -4.11
C THR A 331 -24.50 -5.99 -5.04
N ASN A 332 -25.48 -5.15 -4.73
CA ASN A 332 -26.64 -4.88 -5.60
C ASN A 332 -26.44 -3.64 -6.49
N SER A 333 -25.23 -3.04 -6.52
CA SER A 333 -24.92 -1.92 -7.41
C SER A 333 -24.88 -2.39 -8.87
N SER A 334 -25.56 -1.66 -9.76
CA SER A 334 -25.48 -1.87 -11.21
C SER A 334 -24.36 -1.07 -11.87
N VAL A 335 -23.67 -0.18 -11.14
CA VAL A 335 -22.59 0.67 -11.67
C VAL A 335 -21.37 0.59 -10.76
N LEU A 336 -20.29 0.03 -11.28
CA LEU A 336 -19.04 -0.22 -10.57
C LEU A 336 -17.87 0.49 -11.24
N THR A 337 -16.94 0.96 -10.43
CA THR A 337 -15.61 1.35 -10.90
C THR A 337 -14.57 0.62 -10.08
N ILE A 338 -13.65 -0.12 -10.71
CA ILE A 338 -12.60 -0.87 -10.04
C ILE A 338 -11.25 -0.28 -10.46
N ASP A 339 -10.50 0.24 -9.49
CA ASP A 339 -9.14 0.73 -9.69
C ASP A 339 -8.13 -0.26 -9.09
N SER A 340 -7.28 -0.84 -9.92
CA SER A 340 -6.27 -1.82 -9.50
C SER A 340 -4.88 -1.17 -9.46
N ALA A 341 -4.42 -0.90 -8.25
CA ALA A 341 -3.14 -0.27 -7.94
C ALA A 341 -2.16 -1.27 -7.28
N SER A 342 -0.87 -0.92 -7.33
CA SER A 342 0.19 -1.66 -6.64
C SER A 342 0.75 -0.84 -5.48
N MET A 343 1.10 -1.52 -4.38
CA MET A 343 1.97 -0.97 -3.35
C MET A 343 3.36 -0.70 -3.95
N ALA A 344 3.88 0.51 -3.76
CA ALA A 344 5.11 0.98 -4.38
C ALA A 344 6.27 -0.06 -4.43
N ASN A 345 6.67 -0.43 -5.65
CA ASN A 345 7.87 -1.21 -6.07
C ASN A 345 7.75 -2.74 -6.22
N GLU A 346 6.56 -3.33 -6.10
CA GLU A 346 6.37 -4.74 -6.45
C GLU A 346 5.40 -4.85 -7.62
N GLY A 347 5.71 -5.69 -8.62
CA GLY A 347 4.78 -6.02 -9.69
C GLY A 347 3.62 -6.83 -9.10
N GLY A 348 2.69 -6.13 -8.48
CA GLY A 348 1.54 -6.72 -7.80
C GLY A 348 0.55 -7.29 -8.81
N HIS A 349 -0.23 -8.26 -8.34
CA HIS A 349 -1.40 -8.77 -9.03
C HIS A 349 -2.51 -8.89 -7.99
N ASN A 350 -3.62 -8.20 -8.25
CA ASN A 350 -4.81 -8.20 -7.39
C ASN A 350 -5.76 -9.31 -7.83
N ALA A 351 -6.64 -9.76 -6.93
CA ALA A 351 -7.68 -10.73 -7.25
C ALA A 351 -9.00 -10.33 -6.58
N LEU A 352 -10.09 -10.35 -7.33
CA LEU A 352 -11.44 -10.01 -6.86
C LEU A 352 -12.45 -11.05 -7.36
N ASN A 353 -13.17 -11.66 -6.42
CA ASN A 353 -14.42 -12.38 -6.68
C ASN A 353 -15.58 -11.40 -6.52
N LEU A 354 -16.35 -11.20 -7.58
CA LEU A 354 -17.40 -10.20 -7.64
C LEU A 354 -18.76 -10.86 -7.92
N TYR A 355 -19.68 -10.71 -6.98
CA TYR A 355 -21.10 -10.99 -7.16
C TYR A 355 -21.85 -9.66 -7.30
N ALA A 356 -22.10 -9.27 -8.55
CA ALA A 356 -22.84 -8.05 -8.89
C ALA A 356 -23.68 -8.25 -10.17
N PRO A 357 -24.77 -9.04 -10.09
CA PRO A 357 -25.54 -9.48 -11.26
C PRO A 357 -25.93 -8.33 -12.21
N GLY A 358 -25.48 -8.39 -13.46
CA GLY A 358 -25.80 -7.41 -14.51
C GLY A 358 -25.18 -6.02 -14.33
N ALA A 359 -24.08 -5.90 -13.57
CA ALA A 359 -23.41 -4.62 -13.37
C ALA A 359 -22.60 -4.15 -14.60
N GLU A 360 -22.59 -2.84 -14.81
CA GLU A 360 -21.63 -2.13 -15.66
C GLU A 360 -20.38 -1.81 -14.84
N ILE A 361 -19.21 -2.21 -15.32
CA ILE A 361 -17.92 -2.14 -14.63
C ILE A 361 -16.96 -1.29 -15.45
N THR A 362 -16.47 -0.19 -14.88
CA THR A 362 -15.31 0.54 -15.42
C THR A 362 -14.04 0.10 -14.71
N LEU A 363 -13.01 -0.33 -15.43
CA LEU A 363 -11.72 -0.74 -14.89
C LEU A 363 -10.64 0.30 -15.18
N THR A 364 -9.88 0.67 -14.15
CA THR A 364 -8.71 1.55 -14.23
C THR A 364 -7.54 1.00 -13.43
N GLY A 365 -6.38 1.62 -13.56
CA GLY A 365 -5.20 1.30 -12.77
C GLY A 365 -4.09 0.61 -13.57
N THR A 366 -2.99 0.32 -12.90
CA THR A 366 -1.73 -0.11 -13.55
C THR A 366 -1.25 -1.48 -13.07
N CYS A 367 -1.92 -2.08 -12.09
CA CYS A 367 -1.57 -3.35 -11.47
C CYS A 367 -2.40 -4.48 -12.09
N GLY A 368 -1.82 -5.69 -12.22
CA GLY A 368 -2.58 -6.83 -12.74
C GLY A 368 -3.82 -7.14 -11.89
N LEU A 369 -4.87 -7.69 -12.49
CA LEU A 369 -6.12 -8.05 -11.82
C LEU A 369 -6.65 -9.39 -12.36
N THR A 370 -6.93 -10.33 -11.46
CA THR A 370 -7.85 -11.45 -11.72
C THR A 370 -9.24 -11.06 -11.23
N LEU A 371 -10.22 -11.08 -12.11
CA LEU A 371 -11.61 -10.79 -11.82
C LEU A 371 -12.44 -12.06 -12.05
N VAL A 372 -13.00 -12.61 -10.97
CA VAL A 372 -13.94 -13.73 -11.04
C VAL A 372 -15.34 -13.16 -10.88
N LEU A 373 -16.16 -13.30 -11.91
CA LEU A 373 -17.52 -12.80 -11.98
C LEU A 373 -18.50 -13.94 -11.72
N ASP A 374 -19.36 -13.77 -10.72
CA ASP A 374 -20.48 -14.68 -10.49
C ASP A 374 -21.79 -13.98 -10.89
N ASN A 375 -22.44 -14.51 -11.93
CA ASN A 375 -23.69 -13.99 -12.49
C ASN A 375 -24.92 -14.86 -12.16
N GLN A 376 -24.85 -15.76 -11.16
CA GLN A 376 -25.93 -16.71 -10.86
C GLN A 376 -27.30 -16.01 -10.77
N GLY A 377 -28.14 -16.24 -11.80
CA GLY A 377 -29.54 -15.82 -11.84
C GLY A 377 -29.85 -14.50 -12.56
N ALA A 378 -28.89 -13.82 -13.18
CA ALA A 378 -29.18 -12.63 -13.98
C ALA A 378 -29.72 -12.96 -15.38
N GLU A 379 -30.59 -12.09 -15.91
CA GLU A 379 -31.04 -12.18 -17.30
C GLU A 379 -30.04 -11.53 -18.29
N ASN A 380 -29.17 -10.64 -17.80
CA ASN A 380 -28.15 -9.93 -18.58
C ASN A 380 -26.74 -10.26 -18.06
N GLY A 381 -25.76 -10.34 -18.96
CA GLY A 381 -24.34 -10.47 -18.63
C GLY A 381 -23.74 -9.23 -17.96
N PHE A 382 -22.49 -9.31 -17.55
CA PHE A 382 -21.71 -8.14 -17.14
C PHE A 382 -21.33 -7.29 -18.35
N ILE A 383 -21.15 -5.98 -18.15
CA ILE A 383 -20.50 -5.11 -19.14
C ILE A 383 -19.22 -4.59 -18.50
N ILE A 384 -18.06 -4.84 -19.11
CA ILE A 384 -16.76 -4.36 -18.61
C ILE A 384 -16.18 -3.36 -19.61
N ASP A 385 -15.96 -2.13 -19.17
CA ASP A 385 -15.18 -1.10 -19.86
C ASP A 385 -13.78 -1.01 -19.22
N ALA A 386 -12.76 -1.51 -19.91
CA ALA A 386 -11.37 -1.52 -19.45
C ALA A 386 -10.47 -0.53 -20.20
N PHE A 387 -11.05 0.50 -20.82
CA PHE A 387 -10.33 1.41 -21.72
C PHE A 387 -9.11 2.10 -21.10
N ASP A 388 -9.22 2.50 -19.83
CA ASP A 388 -8.16 3.20 -19.09
C ASP A 388 -7.27 2.24 -18.25
N PHE A 389 -7.45 0.92 -18.38
CA PHE A 389 -6.70 -0.07 -17.63
C PHE A 389 -5.35 -0.39 -18.30
N GLN A 390 -4.27 -0.30 -17.53
CA GLN A 390 -2.90 -0.51 -18.00
C GLN A 390 -2.25 -1.79 -17.46
N GLY A 391 -2.94 -2.51 -16.57
CA GLY A 391 -2.48 -3.78 -16.01
C GLY A 391 -2.84 -5.00 -16.87
N PHE A 392 -2.33 -6.17 -16.48
CA PHE A 392 -2.78 -7.46 -17.02
C PHE A 392 -4.16 -7.79 -16.45
N LEU A 393 -5.12 -8.20 -17.29
CA LEU A 393 -6.48 -8.55 -16.84
C LEU A 393 -6.75 -10.04 -17.13
N GLU A 394 -7.08 -10.79 -16.09
CA GLU A 394 -7.64 -12.14 -16.20
C GLU A 394 -9.09 -12.10 -15.77
N VAL A 395 -10.01 -12.60 -16.60
CA VAL A 395 -11.44 -12.65 -16.27
C VAL A 395 -11.95 -14.08 -16.34
N THR A 396 -12.65 -14.51 -15.30
CA THR A 396 -13.37 -15.79 -15.26
C THR A 396 -14.82 -15.51 -14.90
N ALA A 397 -15.78 -15.90 -15.73
CA ALA A 397 -17.19 -15.87 -15.39
C ALA A 397 -17.68 -17.26 -14.98
N SER A 398 -18.89 -17.35 -14.42
CA SER A 398 -19.58 -18.60 -14.16
C SER A 398 -20.93 -18.62 -14.89
N ASP A 399 -21.21 -19.68 -15.65
CA ASP A 399 -22.49 -20.05 -16.28
C ASP A 399 -23.49 -18.89 -16.54
N GLY A 400 -23.40 -18.24 -17.71
CA GLY A 400 -24.29 -17.15 -18.16
C GLY A 400 -24.21 -16.87 -19.68
N VAL A 401 -24.96 -15.88 -20.17
CA VAL A 401 -24.71 -15.25 -21.49
C VAL A 401 -23.84 -14.03 -21.19
N ASP A 402 -22.57 -14.06 -21.56
CA ASP A 402 -21.62 -13.00 -21.21
C ASP A 402 -21.30 -12.10 -22.42
N GLU A 403 -21.33 -10.78 -22.21
CA GLU A 403 -20.92 -9.79 -23.21
C GLU A 403 -19.63 -9.09 -22.74
N PHE A 404 -18.51 -9.36 -23.43
CA PHE A 404 -17.23 -8.74 -23.12
C PHE A 404 -16.96 -7.59 -24.11
N GLY A 405 -16.98 -6.35 -23.63
CA GLY A 405 -16.70 -5.14 -24.42
C GLY A 405 -15.30 -4.58 -24.17
N LEU A 406 -14.27 -4.99 -24.91
CA LEU A 406 -12.91 -4.46 -24.79
C LEU A 406 -12.72 -3.22 -25.69
N PHE A 407 -13.01 -2.02 -25.19
CA PHE A 407 -12.74 -0.77 -25.90
C PHE A 407 -11.30 -0.30 -25.62
N GLN A 408 -10.49 -0.02 -26.65
CA GLN A 408 -9.14 0.55 -26.49
C GLN A 408 -9.02 1.95 -27.10
N ASN A 409 -8.06 2.72 -26.60
CA ASN A 409 -7.74 4.07 -27.07
C ASN A 409 -6.77 4.01 -28.26
N PRO A 410 -7.07 4.64 -29.41
CA PRO A 410 -6.17 4.69 -30.56
C PRO A 410 -4.86 5.49 -30.32
N ASP A 411 -4.69 6.18 -29.18
CA ASP A 411 -3.57 7.08 -28.91
C ASP A 411 -2.59 6.63 -27.78
N VAL A 412 -2.68 5.39 -27.27
CA VAL A 412 -1.79 4.88 -26.19
C VAL A 412 -0.68 3.97 -26.76
N ASP A 413 0.59 4.26 -26.42
CA ASP A 413 1.80 3.50 -26.79
C ASP A 413 1.77 2.03 -26.27
N GLU A 414 1.06 1.18 -27.00
CA GLU A 414 1.22 -0.22 -27.45
C GLU A 414 1.87 -1.35 -26.60
N ALA A 415 2.27 -1.24 -25.34
CA ALA A 415 3.10 -2.32 -24.75
C ALA A 415 2.43 -3.44 -23.89
N ARG A 416 1.17 -3.39 -23.42
CA ARG A 416 0.79 -4.24 -22.24
C ARG A 416 -0.62 -4.82 -22.09
N PHE A 417 -1.51 -4.78 -23.08
CA PHE A 417 -2.84 -5.37 -22.88
C PHE A 417 -2.88 -6.84 -23.31
N ILE A 418 -2.90 -7.76 -22.34
CA ILE A 418 -3.28 -9.16 -22.54
C ILE A 418 -4.47 -9.43 -21.64
N ALA A 419 -5.65 -9.59 -22.24
CA ALA A 419 -6.80 -10.17 -21.56
C ALA A 419 -6.80 -11.69 -21.81
N ALA A 420 -6.76 -12.49 -20.76
CA ALA A 420 -7.08 -13.92 -20.84
C ALA A 420 -8.52 -14.12 -20.35
N ILE A 421 -9.41 -14.49 -21.27
CA ILE A 421 -10.81 -14.85 -20.96
C ILE A 421 -10.87 -16.39 -20.95
N ASN A 422 -11.27 -16.97 -19.82
CA ASN A 422 -11.23 -18.43 -19.57
C ASN A 422 -12.62 -19.10 -19.52
N ASP A 423 -13.70 -18.43 -19.97
CA ASP A 423 -15.05 -18.99 -20.00
C ASP A 423 -15.68 -18.88 -21.40
N PHE A 424 -15.90 -20.02 -22.05
CA PHE A 424 -16.68 -20.17 -23.30
C PHE A 424 -17.48 -21.48 -23.25
N MET A 425 -18.07 -21.79 -22.09
CA MET A 425 -18.84 -23.02 -21.91
C MET A 425 -20.35 -22.73 -21.81
N SER A 426 -21.03 -22.98 -22.94
CA SER A 426 -22.50 -23.07 -23.12
C SER A 426 -23.33 -21.77 -23.06
N GLY A 427 -23.02 -20.81 -23.94
CA GLY A 427 -23.80 -19.60 -24.21
C GLY A 427 -23.48 -19.00 -25.58
N ILE A 428 -24.21 -17.96 -26.01
CA ILE A 428 -23.76 -17.05 -27.09
C ILE A 428 -22.97 -15.95 -26.39
N ASP A 429 -21.65 -15.97 -26.46
CA ASP A 429 -20.82 -14.92 -25.88
C ASP A 429 -20.55 -13.87 -26.97
N THR A 430 -20.64 -12.57 -26.63
CA THR A 430 -20.41 -11.49 -27.61
C THR A 430 -19.18 -10.68 -27.23
N LEU A 431 -18.25 -10.50 -28.16
CA LEU A 431 -16.99 -9.79 -27.98
C LEU A 431 -17.00 -8.49 -28.80
N PHE A 432 -17.19 -7.33 -28.17
CA PHE A 432 -17.08 -6.04 -28.86
C PHE A 432 -15.72 -5.40 -28.58
N GLY A 433 -15.02 -4.93 -29.62
CA GLY A 433 -13.82 -4.12 -29.45
C GLY A 433 -13.62 -3.10 -30.57
N GLY A 434 -13.18 -1.90 -30.21
CA GLY A 434 -12.79 -0.84 -31.15
C GLY A 434 -11.32 -0.45 -30.97
N MET A 435 -10.57 -0.48 -32.09
CA MET A 435 -9.28 0.16 -32.52
C MET A 435 -8.25 0.59 -31.43
N ALA A 436 -6.92 0.38 -31.50
CA ALA A 436 -5.97 -0.01 -32.54
C ALA A 436 -4.59 -0.40 -31.91
N GLY A 437 -3.75 -1.23 -32.55
CA GLY A 437 -2.33 -1.35 -32.20
C GLY A 437 -1.56 -2.42 -32.97
N SER A 438 -0.55 -2.01 -33.74
CA SER A 438 0.21 -2.87 -34.66
C SER A 438 1.10 -3.91 -33.97
N ALA A 439 1.37 -5.01 -34.69
CA ALA A 439 2.12 -6.20 -34.28
C ALA A 439 3.56 -5.98 -33.72
N GLU A 440 4.09 -4.75 -33.62
CA GLU A 440 5.49 -4.51 -33.24
C GLU A 440 5.78 -4.43 -31.72
N ASN A 441 4.79 -4.56 -30.83
CA ASN A 441 4.96 -4.18 -29.41
C ASN A 441 4.78 -5.27 -28.33
N PHE A 442 4.72 -6.55 -28.70
CA PHE A 442 4.70 -7.65 -27.73
C PHE A 442 6.14 -8.10 -27.37
N LEU A 443 6.68 -7.63 -26.25
CA LEU A 443 7.93 -8.15 -25.67
C LEU A 443 7.75 -8.54 -24.20
N GLU A 444 7.28 -9.77 -23.95
CA GLU A 444 7.61 -10.50 -22.73
C GLU A 444 8.64 -11.60 -23.02
N GLY A 445 9.67 -11.64 -22.18
CA GLY A 445 10.85 -12.47 -22.36
C GLY A 445 10.59 -13.94 -22.09
N GLY A 446 10.58 -14.73 -23.16
CA GLY A 446 10.86 -16.17 -23.10
C GLY A 446 9.75 -17.02 -23.71
N CYS A 447 10.08 -17.64 -24.85
CA CYS A 447 9.35 -18.76 -25.47
C CYS A 447 8.14 -18.42 -26.37
N TYR A 448 8.34 -17.65 -27.44
CA TYR A 448 7.33 -17.46 -28.50
C TYR A 448 7.84 -17.86 -29.90
N GLN A 449 8.21 -19.12 -30.10
CA GLN A 449 8.35 -19.59 -31.51
C GLN A 449 7.00 -19.64 -32.23
N ASP A 450 5.88 -19.66 -31.50
CA ASP A 450 4.57 -19.91 -32.07
C ASP A 450 3.69 -18.65 -32.20
N PHE A 451 3.90 -17.58 -31.41
CA PHE A 451 3.11 -16.33 -31.51
C PHE A 451 3.50 -15.49 -32.73
N ASP A 452 4.80 -15.30 -32.99
CA ASP A 452 5.27 -14.65 -34.22
C ASP A 452 4.80 -15.41 -35.46
N ALA A 453 4.74 -16.74 -35.36
CA ALA A 453 4.22 -17.60 -36.42
C ALA A 453 2.70 -17.44 -36.61
N PHE A 454 1.94 -17.26 -35.52
CA PHE A 454 0.51 -16.96 -35.57
C PHE A 454 0.22 -15.59 -36.17
N VAL A 455 0.90 -14.54 -35.71
CA VAL A 455 0.70 -13.18 -36.25
C VAL A 455 1.09 -13.14 -37.72
N ALA A 456 2.18 -13.81 -38.11
CA ALA A 456 2.55 -13.96 -39.52
C ALA A 456 1.48 -14.71 -40.32
N ALA A 457 0.92 -15.80 -39.79
CA ALA A 457 -0.15 -16.55 -40.43
C ALA A 457 -1.45 -15.73 -40.56
N ALA A 458 -1.81 -14.96 -39.53
CA ALA A 458 -2.95 -14.06 -39.53
C ALA A 458 -2.79 -12.98 -40.62
N ASN A 459 -1.64 -12.29 -40.64
CA ASN A 459 -1.30 -11.30 -41.67
C ASN A 459 -1.34 -11.89 -43.07
N GLU A 460 -0.86 -13.13 -43.26
CA GLU A 460 -0.96 -13.81 -44.55
C GLU A 460 -2.41 -14.08 -44.97
N GLN A 461 -3.30 -14.41 -44.02
CA GLN A 461 -4.72 -14.63 -44.33
C GLN A 461 -5.44 -13.31 -44.64
N PHE A 462 -5.20 -12.26 -43.86
CA PHE A 462 -5.77 -10.94 -44.08
C PHE A 462 -5.33 -10.33 -45.42
N ALA A 463 -4.04 -10.47 -45.77
CA ALA A 463 -3.55 -10.06 -47.08
C ALA A 463 -4.12 -10.88 -48.25
N ALA A 464 -4.61 -12.10 -47.98
CA ALA A 464 -5.16 -13.00 -48.99
C ALA A 464 -6.69 -12.86 -49.19
N ASP A 465 -7.41 -12.33 -48.20
CA ASP A 465 -8.86 -12.18 -48.21
C ASP A 465 -9.27 -10.81 -47.66
N ASP A 466 -9.65 -9.90 -48.56
CA ASP A 466 -10.07 -8.52 -48.26
C ASP A 466 -11.44 -8.43 -47.57
N HIS A 467 -12.08 -9.57 -47.28
CA HIS A 467 -13.32 -9.67 -46.54
C HIS A 467 -13.16 -10.36 -45.18
N LEU A 468 -11.97 -10.85 -44.86
CA LEU A 468 -11.68 -11.51 -43.59
C LEU A 468 -11.40 -10.46 -42.51
N VAL A 469 -12.31 -10.33 -41.54
CA VAL A 469 -12.17 -9.38 -40.42
C VAL A 469 -11.48 -10.03 -39.22
N TYR A 470 -11.56 -11.35 -39.08
CA TYR A 470 -10.97 -12.09 -37.96
C TYR A 470 -10.26 -13.37 -38.41
N TYR A 471 -9.13 -13.67 -37.77
CA TYR A 471 -8.39 -14.93 -37.94
C TYR A 471 -8.20 -15.60 -36.58
N ALA A 472 -8.67 -16.83 -36.43
CA ALA A 472 -8.54 -17.58 -35.19
C ALA A 472 -7.74 -18.86 -35.39
N ALA A 473 -6.77 -19.13 -34.50
CA ALA A 473 -6.00 -20.37 -34.54
C ALA A 473 -5.57 -20.82 -33.15
N HIS A 474 -5.57 -22.14 -32.95
CA HIS A 474 -5.02 -22.74 -31.74
C HIS A 474 -3.50 -22.83 -31.82
N ILE A 475 -2.85 -22.46 -30.72
CA ILE A 475 -1.42 -22.63 -30.50
C ILE A 475 -1.23 -23.33 -29.17
N GLY A 476 -0.73 -24.57 -29.21
CA GLY A 476 -0.67 -25.40 -28.02
C GLY A 476 -2.07 -25.68 -27.47
N GLY A 477 -2.32 -25.30 -26.21
CA GLY A 477 -3.61 -25.45 -25.52
C GLY A 477 -4.49 -24.20 -25.54
N ASP A 478 -4.03 -23.13 -26.18
CA ASP A 478 -4.68 -21.82 -26.16
C ASP A 478 -5.21 -21.48 -27.56
N LEU A 479 -6.26 -20.67 -27.63
CA LEU A 479 -6.80 -20.10 -28.87
C LEU A 479 -6.37 -18.64 -28.99
N TYR A 480 -5.88 -18.26 -30.16
CA TYR A 480 -5.53 -16.89 -30.48
C TYR A 480 -6.50 -16.37 -31.54
N ILE A 481 -7.02 -15.16 -31.36
CA ILE A 481 -7.90 -14.49 -32.31
C ILE A 481 -7.25 -13.16 -32.69
N ALA A 482 -6.94 -13.02 -33.97
CA ALA A 482 -6.45 -11.80 -34.59
C ALA A 482 -7.60 -11.08 -35.31
N GLN A 483 -7.54 -9.76 -35.39
CA GLN A 483 -8.49 -8.93 -36.14
C GLN A 483 -7.76 -8.07 -37.17
N ASP A 484 -8.39 -7.83 -38.33
CA ASP A 484 -8.02 -6.85 -39.35
C ASP A 484 -9.17 -5.87 -39.57
N VAL A 485 -8.90 -4.56 -39.47
CA VAL A 485 -9.88 -3.49 -39.72
C VAL A 485 -9.91 -3.01 -41.17
N GLY A 486 -9.35 -3.81 -42.08
CA GLY A 486 -9.37 -3.62 -43.53
C GLY A 486 -8.08 -3.04 -44.09
N ASP A 487 -6.95 -3.19 -43.40
CA ASP A 487 -5.62 -2.77 -43.84
C ASP A 487 -4.75 -3.94 -44.36
N GLY A 488 -5.21 -5.18 -44.19
CA GLY A 488 -4.54 -6.40 -44.63
C GLY A 488 -3.49 -6.91 -43.63
N GLY A 489 -3.51 -6.42 -42.40
CA GLY A 489 -2.64 -6.80 -41.29
C GLY A 489 -3.41 -7.06 -40.00
N THR A 490 -2.69 -7.57 -39.00
CA THR A 490 -3.23 -7.84 -37.66
C THR A 490 -3.15 -6.57 -36.83
N ASP A 491 -4.31 -6.08 -36.43
CA ASP A 491 -4.49 -4.86 -35.61
C ASP A 491 -4.67 -5.14 -34.13
N ALA A 492 -5.08 -6.37 -33.77
CA ALA A 492 -5.29 -6.78 -32.39
C ALA A 492 -5.18 -8.31 -32.28
N VAL A 493 -4.71 -8.80 -31.12
CA VAL A 493 -4.70 -10.23 -30.80
C VAL A 493 -5.26 -10.47 -29.41
N ILE A 494 -6.26 -11.34 -29.32
CA ILE A 494 -6.82 -11.86 -28.07
C ILE A 494 -6.31 -13.29 -27.88
N LYS A 495 -5.85 -13.62 -26.67
CA LYS A 495 -5.48 -14.98 -26.28
C LYS A 495 -6.51 -15.54 -25.30
N LEU A 496 -7.13 -16.65 -25.67
CA LEU A 496 -8.07 -17.39 -24.86
C LEU A 496 -7.41 -18.69 -24.39
N SER A 497 -7.33 -18.94 -23.09
CA SER A 497 -6.67 -20.14 -22.57
C SER A 497 -7.72 -21.19 -22.18
N GLY A 498 -7.43 -22.47 -22.41
CA GLY A 498 -8.34 -23.57 -22.03
C GLY A 498 -9.55 -23.81 -22.94
N VAL A 499 -9.69 -23.06 -24.05
CA VAL A 499 -10.74 -23.26 -25.05
C VAL A 499 -10.52 -24.56 -25.84
N GLN A 500 -11.49 -25.48 -25.83
CA GLN A 500 -11.40 -26.74 -26.58
C GLN A 500 -12.25 -26.75 -27.87
N HIS A 501 -13.28 -25.91 -27.97
CA HIS A 501 -14.20 -25.81 -29.11
C HIS A 501 -14.77 -24.39 -29.26
N ILE A 502 -14.73 -23.82 -30.46
CA ILE A 502 -15.46 -22.58 -30.83
C ILE A 502 -16.22 -22.83 -32.15
N SER A 503 -17.46 -22.35 -32.25
CA SER A 503 -18.13 -22.19 -33.53
C SER A 503 -17.89 -20.76 -34.01
N TYR A 504 -17.53 -20.57 -35.29
CA TYR A 504 -17.36 -19.23 -35.88
C TYR A 504 -18.63 -18.36 -35.84
N ALA A 505 -19.78 -18.95 -35.49
CA ALA A 505 -21.03 -18.21 -35.25
C ALA A 505 -21.12 -17.59 -33.84
N ASP A 506 -20.17 -17.91 -32.95
CA ASP A 506 -20.11 -17.47 -31.56
C ASP A 506 -19.16 -16.28 -31.36
N ILE A 507 -18.63 -15.71 -32.46
CA ILE A 507 -17.80 -14.50 -32.46
C ILE A 507 -18.55 -13.48 -33.32
N VAL A 508 -19.11 -12.44 -32.70
CA VAL A 508 -19.79 -11.32 -33.37
C VAL A 508 -18.99 -10.06 -33.18
#